data_AF-A0A7J4S5L5-F1
#
_entry.id   AF-A0A7J4S5L5-F1
#
_cell.length_a   1.000
_cell.length_b   1.000
_cell.length_c   1.000
_cell.angle_alpha   90.00
_cell.angle_beta   90.00
_cell.angle_gamma   90.00
#
_symmetry.space_group_name_H-M   'P 1'
#
loop_
_entity.id
_entity.type
_entity.pdbx_description
1 polymer ?
#
loop_
_entity_poly.entity_id
_entity_poly.type
_entity_poly.pdbx_seq_one_letter_code
_entity_poly.pdbx_strand_id
1 'polypeptide(L)'
;MTTLIRSDAPRRSAMAAIAIAGLVIGSLWFSALVIFIALQVLSGNYPNDADSYTALFLGMVFVCAAVAIDIYRKEFMPDELIHKIRRPKLVPPRVFR
;
A
#
# COMPACT_ATOMS: atom_id res chain seq x y z
N MET A 1 -30.93 29.08 3.07
CA MET A 1 -29.67 28.57 3.63
C MET A 1 -29.52 27.10 3.26
N THR A 2 -28.59 26.75 2.38
CA THR A 2 -28.28 25.36 2.00
C THR A 2 -27.22 24.82 2.97
N THR A 3 -27.54 23.80 3.74
CA THR A 3 -26.57 23.11 4.59
C THR A 3 -25.66 22.26 3.71
N LEU A 4 -24.41 22.69 3.53
CA LEU A 4 -23.36 21.85 2.97
C LEU A 4 -23.05 20.76 4.00
N ILE A 5 -23.56 19.54 3.77
CA ILE A 5 -23.04 18.35 4.44
C ILE A 5 -21.67 18.08 3.82
N ARG A 6 -20.64 18.76 4.32
CA ARG A 6 -19.27 18.39 4.03
C ARG A 6 -19.09 16.99 4.59
N SER A 7 -18.96 15.98 3.74
CA SER A 7 -18.41 14.71 4.19
C SER A 7 -16.98 14.99 4.59
N ASP A 8 -16.67 14.93 5.89
CA ASP A 8 -15.29 15.03 6.34
C ASP A 8 -14.42 14.08 5.53
N ALA A 9 -13.20 14.52 5.21
CA ALA A 9 -12.25 13.68 4.49
C ALA A 9 -12.09 12.36 5.24
N PRO A 10 -12.06 11.21 4.55
CA PRO A 10 -11.88 9.93 5.21
C PRO A 10 -10.66 9.99 6.13
N ARG A 11 -10.85 9.58 7.38
CA ARG A 11 -9.84 9.65 8.43
C ARG A 11 -8.69 8.72 8.02
N ARG A 12 -7.65 9.26 7.39
CA ARG A 12 -6.45 8.48 7.01
C ARG A 12 -5.84 7.92 8.29
N SER A 13 -5.74 6.60 8.42
CA SER A 13 -5.12 6.05 9.61
C SER A 13 -3.61 6.24 9.54
N ALA A 14 -3.05 6.89 10.57
CA ALA A 14 -1.61 7.04 10.72
C ALA A 14 -0.93 5.66 10.87
N MET A 15 -1.63 4.69 11.46
CA MET A 15 -1.14 3.32 11.60
C MET A 15 -0.97 2.61 10.26
N ALA A 16 -1.90 2.74 9.31
CA ALA A 16 -1.73 2.15 7.98
C ALA A 16 -0.57 2.77 7.22
N ALA A 17 -0.36 4.09 7.35
CA ALA A 17 0.79 4.75 6.75
C ALA A 17 2.13 4.23 7.33
N ILE A 18 2.21 4.03 8.65
CA ILE A 18 3.39 3.45 9.32
C ILE A 18 3.60 2.00 8.87
N ALA A 19 2.54 1.20 8.77
CA ALA A 19 2.62 -0.18 8.31
C ALA A 19 3.16 -0.28 6.87
N ILE A 20 2.65 0.56 5.96
CA ILE A 20 3.15 0.65 4.58
C ILE A 20 4.62 1.07 4.57
N ALA A 21 5.02 2.07 5.37
CA ALA A 21 6.42 2.48 5.47
C ALA A 21 7.33 1.34 5.94
N GLY A 22 6.89 0.56 6.94
CA GLY A 22 7.60 -0.64 7.40
C GLY A 22 7.74 -1.71 6.31
N LEU A 23 6.68 -1.95 5.52
CA LEU A 23 6.71 -2.89 4.40
C LEU A 23 7.64 -2.44 3.27
N VAL A 24 7.71 -1.13 3.01
CA VAL A 24 8.67 -0.55 2.04
C VAL A 24 10.10 -0.76 2.52
N ILE A 25 10.38 -0.50 3.81
CA ILE A 25 11.70 -0.74 4.39
C ILE A 25 12.06 -2.23 4.31
N GLY A 26 11.12 -3.13 4.62
CA GLY A 26 11.30 -4.56 4.46
C GLY A 26 11.62 -4.97 3.02
N SER A 27 10.91 -4.40 2.04
CA SER A 27 11.17 -4.61 0.62
C SER A 27 12.58 -4.16 0.22
N LEU A 28 13.04 -3.01 0.71
CA LEU A 28 14.40 -2.52 0.45
C LEU A 28 15.45 -3.44 1.09
N TRP A 29 15.19 -3.94 2.29
CA TRP A 29 16.07 -4.89 2.97
C TRP A 29 16.23 -6.19 2.18
N PHE A 30 15.14 -6.82 1.77
CA PHE A 30 15.21 -8.04 0.94
C PHE A 30 15.89 -7.81 -0.41
N SER A 31 15.66 -6.65 -1.03
CA SER A 31 16.35 -6.27 -2.26
C SER A 31 17.86 -6.14 -2.06
N ALA A 32 18.29 -5.56 -0.94
CA ALA A 32 19.71 -5.47 -0.60
C ALA A 32 20.35 -6.85 -0.37
N LEU A 33 19.63 -7.80 0.23
CA LEU A 33 20.10 -9.18 0.39
C LEU A 33 20.29 -9.90 -0.95
N VAL A 34 19.39 -9.67 -1.93
CA VAL A 34 19.57 -10.20 -3.29
C VAL A 34 20.85 -9.66 -3.92
N ILE A 35 21.10 -8.36 -3.81
CA ILE A 35 22.33 -7.73 -4.31
C ILE A 35 23.57 -8.31 -3.60
N PHE A 36 23.48 -8.50 -2.28
CA PHE A 36 24.57 -9.09 -1.51
C PHE A 36 24.90 -10.51 -2.00
N ILE A 37 23.90 -11.35 -2.24
CA ILE A 37 24.13 -12.67 -2.84
C ILE A 37 24.76 -12.52 -4.22
N ALA A 38 24.23 -11.63 -5.07
CA ALA A 38 24.77 -11.39 -6.41
C ALA A 38 26.29 -11.11 -6.39
N LEU A 39 26.75 -10.31 -5.41
CA LEU A 39 28.16 -10.01 -5.20
C LEU A 39 28.98 -11.23 -4.73
N GLN A 40 28.42 -12.08 -3.87
CA GLN A 40 29.09 -13.33 -3.44
C GLN A 40 29.26 -14.33 -4.59
N VAL A 41 28.29 -14.40 -5.51
CA VAL A 41 28.39 -15.22 -6.75
C VAL A 41 29.55 -14.76 -7.58
N LEU A 42 29.61 -13.44 -7.83
CA LEU A 42 30.62 -12.83 -8.67
C LEU A 42 32.02 -13.00 -8.05
N SER A 43 32.10 -12.96 -6.73
CA SER A 43 33.33 -13.19 -5.95
C SER A 43 33.79 -14.65 -5.93
N GLY A 44 33.00 -15.61 -6.44
CA GLY A 44 33.33 -17.03 -6.41
C GLY A 44 33.20 -17.71 -5.04
N ASN A 45 32.62 -17.02 -4.03
CA ASN A 45 32.41 -17.54 -2.67
C ASN A 45 31.07 -18.28 -2.52
N TYR A 46 30.60 -18.92 -3.59
CA TYR A 46 29.19 -19.29 -3.74
C TYR A 46 28.77 -20.50 -2.89
N PRO A 47 27.71 -20.40 -2.06
CA PRO A 47 27.02 -21.59 -1.55
C PRO A 47 26.18 -22.21 -2.68
N ASN A 48 26.08 -23.54 -2.75
CA ASN A 48 25.35 -24.28 -3.78
C ASN A 48 23.86 -23.87 -3.93
N ASP A 49 23.29 -23.19 -2.92
CA ASP A 49 21.86 -22.89 -2.81
C ASP A 49 21.50 -21.43 -3.09
N ALA A 50 22.39 -20.62 -3.64
CA ALA A 50 22.10 -19.19 -3.76
C ALA A 50 21.02 -18.83 -4.79
N ASP A 51 20.72 -19.71 -5.74
CA ASP A 51 19.52 -19.59 -6.59
C ASP A 51 18.24 -19.74 -5.76
N SER A 52 18.22 -20.64 -4.78
CA SER A 52 17.11 -20.81 -3.84
C SER A 52 16.95 -19.60 -2.92
N TYR A 53 18.06 -19.05 -2.41
CA TYR A 53 18.02 -17.86 -1.55
C TYR A 53 17.59 -16.61 -2.30
N THR A 54 18.05 -16.41 -3.54
CA THR A 54 17.63 -15.28 -4.36
C THR A 54 16.15 -15.37 -4.70
N ALA A 55 15.64 -16.55 -5.07
CA ALA A 55 14.22 -16.77 -5.30
C ALA A 55 13.38 -16.47 -4.06
N LEU A 56 13.83 -16.90 -2.87
CA LEU A 56 13.13 -16.64 -1.60
C LEU A 56 13.09 -15.14 -1.28
N PHE A 57 14.23 -14.44 -1.36
CA PHE A 57 14.29 -13.01 -1.05
C PHE A 57 13.51 -12.16 -2.06
N LEU A 58 13.59 -12.49 -3.35
CA LEU A 58 12.78 -11.83 -4.37
C LEU A 58 11.27 -12.10 -4.14
N GLY A 59 10.91 -13.33 -3.75
CA GLY A 59 9.54 -13.66 -3.34
C GLY A 59 9.05 -12.80 -2.18
N MET A 60 9.88 -12.57 -1.17
CA MET A 60 9.53 -11.72 -0.03
C MET A 60 9.31 -10.25 -0.43
N VAL A 61 10.05 -9.73 -1.41
CA VAL A 61 9.79 -8.40 -1.98
C VAL A 61 8.37 -8.31 -2.53
N PHE A 62 7.93 -9.30 -3.31
CA PHE A 62 6.57 -9.34 -3.85
C PHE A 62 5.51 -9.48 -2.76
N VAL A 63 5.77 -10.26 -1.71
CA VAL A 63 4.85 -10.37 -0.56
C VAL A 63 4.71 -9.04 0.15
N CYS A 64 5.81 -8.35 0.45
CA CYS A 64 5.78 -7.01 1.06
C CYS A 64 5.00 -6.02 0.20
N ALA A 65 5.23 -6.02 -1.11
CA ALA A 65 4.52 -5.16 -2.06
C ALA A 65 3.02 -5.48 -2.11
N ALA A 66 2.64 -6.76 -2.17
CA ALA A 66 1.26 -7.19 -2.21
C ALA A 66 0.49 -6.75 -0.95
N VAL A 67 1.09 -6.95 0.23
CA VAL A 67 0.49 -6.54 1.51
C VAL A 67 0.39 -5.01 1.59
N ALA A 68 1.40 -4.28 1.15
CA ALA A 68 1.37 -2.82 1.15
C ALA A 68 0.26 -2.26 0.25
N ILE A 69 0.06 -2.86 -0.92
CA ILE A 69 -1.02 -2.52 -1.85
C ILE A 69 -2.39 -2.87 -1.25
N ASP A 70 -2.53 -4.02 -0.60
CA ASP A 70 -3.79 -4.42 0.04
C ASP A 70 -4.19 -3.44 1.17
N ILE A 71 -3.24 -3.06 2.03
CA ILE A 71 -3.45 -2.02 3.06
C ILE A 71 -3.81 -0.69 2.39
N TYR A 72 -3.08 -0.30 1.34
CA TYR A 72 -3.34 0.95 0.62
C TYR A 72 -4.76 1.00 0.05
N ARG A 73 -5.21 -0.09 -0.57
CA ARG A 73 -6.58 -0.20 -1.13
C ARG A 73 -7.63 -0.07 -0.03
N LYS A 74 -7.48 -0.79 1.08
CA LYS A 74 -8.46 -0.78 2.18
C LYS A 74 -8.58 0.59 2.86
N GLU A 75 -7.45 1.26 3.08
CA GLU A 75 -7.39 2.46 3.94
C GLU A 75 -7.46 3.78 3.15
N PHE A 76 -6.88 3.83 1.94
CA PHE A 76 -6.73 5.07 1.17
C PHE A 76 -7.56 5.10 -0.12
N MET A 77 -8.02 3.95 -0.60
CA MET A 77 -8.95 3.84 -1.74
C MET A 77 -10.16 2.95 -1.42
N PRO A 78 -10.91 3.22 -0.33
CA PRO A 78 -12.12 2.44 -0.04
C PRO A 78 -13.10 2.55 -1.21
N ASP A 79 -13.60 1.40 -1.69
CA ASP A 79 -14.52 1.29 -2.84
C ASP A 79 -15.79 2.17 -2.68
N GLU A 80 -16.13 2.52 -1.44
CA GLU A 80 -17.19 3.45 -1.06
C GLU A 80 -17.02 4.87 -1.67
N LEU A 81 -15.78 5.31 -1.89
CA LEU A 81 -15.47 6.61 -2.49
C LEU A 81 -15.81 6.67 -3.98
N ILE A 82 -15.88 5.52 -4.67
CA ILE A 82 -16.23 5.45 -6.09
C ILE A 82 -17.72 5.77 -6.28
N HIS A 83 -18.57 5.57 -5.27
CA HIS A 83 -20.00 5.92 -5.34
C HIS A 83 -20.29 7.38 -4.92
N LYS A 84 -19.41 8.05 -4.15
CA LYS A 84 -19.65 9.41 -3.62
C LYS A 84 -19.26 10.57 -4.54
N ILE A 85 -18.50 10.32 -5.62
CA ILE A 85 -18.18 11.36 -6.62
C ILE A 85 -19.39 11.66 -7.54
N ARG A 86 -20.48 10.88 -7.49
CA ARG A 86 -21.72 11.20 -8.20
C ARG A 86 -22.58 12.21 -7.43
N ARG A 87 -22.21 13.48 -7.61
CA ARG A 87 -22.97 14.72 -7.39
C ARG A 87 -23.27 15.08 -5.92
N PRO A 88 -22.98 16.33 -5.48
CA PRO A 88 -23.59 16.86 -4.27
C PRO A 88 -25.11 16.82 -4.47
N LYS A 89 -25.82 16.03 -3.67
CA LYS A 89 -27.29 16.11 -3.61
C LYS A 89 -27.63 17.43 -2.94
N LEU A 90 -27.73 18.48 -3.75
CA LEU A 90 -28.40 19.72 -3.39
C LEU A 90 -29.87 19.35 -3.17
N VAL A 91 -30.25 19.10 -1.92
CA VAL A 91 -31.65 18.95 -1.55
C VAL A 91 -32.19 20.36 -1.36
N PRO A 92 -33.11 20.84 -2.22
CA PRO A 92 -33.77 22.10 -1.97
C PRO A 92 -34.50 21.98 -0.63
N PRO A 93 -34.47 23.00 0.24
CA PRO A 93 -35.34 23.00 1.41
C PRO A 93 -36.77 22.84 0.91
N ARG A 94 -37.55 21.94 1.52
CA ARG A 94 -38.99 21.86 1.28
C ARG A 94 -39.62 23.12 1.85
N VAL A 95 -39.59 24.20 1.08
CA VAL A 95 -40.44 25.36 1.28
C VAL A 95 -41.80 25.00 0.69
N PHE A 96 -42.76 24.76 1.59
CA PHE A 96 -44.21 24.58 1.38
C PHE A 96 -44.69 23.21 0.87
N ARG A 97 -45.20 22.37 1.77
CA ARG A 97 -46.64 22.23 2.04
C ARG A 97 -46.87 21.46 3.35
#